data_AF-A0A820S2E0-F1
#
_entry.id   AF-A0A820S2E0-F1
#
_cell.length_a   1.000
_cell.length_b   1.000
_cell.length_c   1.000
_cell.angle_alpha   90.00
_cell.angle_beta   90.00
_cell.angle_gamma   90.00
#
_symmetry.space_group_name_H-M   'P 1'
#
loop_
_entity.id
_entity.type
_entity.pdbx_description
1 polymer ?
#
loop_
_entity_poly.entity_id
_entity_poly.type
_entity_poly.pdbx_seq_one_letter_code
_entity_poly.pdbx_strand_id
1 'polypeptide(L)' 'SCTDITCNDEIKELYECHCCLRLVCLNHLIEHIEITKQNKRRLDSVHNELNTVITTLTLIAEKKLLTIGREQNLIE' A
#
# COMPACT_ATOMS: atom_id res chain seq x y z
N SER A 1 1.20 9.90 8.52
CA SER A 1 2.15 10.52 9.46
C SER A 1 1.36 11.02 10.65
N CYS A 2 1.82 10.80 11.88
CA CYS A 2 1.26 11.46 13.06
C CYS A 2 1.75 12.93 13.13
N THR A 3 1.54 13.69 12.06
CA THR A 3 2.04 15.08 11.95
C THR A 3 1.15 16.02 12.75
N ASP A 4 1.78 16.73 13.67
CA ASP A 4 1.34 17.87 14.50
C ASP A 4 -0.15 17.99 14.77
N ILE A 5 -0.61 17.06 15.59
CA ILE A 5 -1.93 17.14 16.19
C ILE A 5 -1.76 17.58 17.64
N THR A 6 -1.98 18.87 17.90
CA THR A 6 -2.07 19.42 19.26
C THR A 6 -3.44 19.11 19.83
N CYS A 7 -3.48 18.37 20.93
CA CYS A 7 -4.71 18.24 21.71
C CYS A 7 -4.90 19.55 22.47
N ASN A 8 -6.12 20.09 22.52
CA ASN A 8 -6.40 21.26 23.35
C ASN A 8 -6.04 20.93 24.81
N ASP A 9 -5.43 21.89 25.51
CA ASP A 9 -4.94 21.72 26.89
C ASP A 9 -6.04 21.38 27.92
N GLU A 10 -7.31 21.49 27.53
CA GLU A 10 -8.47 21.14 28.37
C GLU A 10 -8.79 19.62 28.39
N ILE A 11 -8.12 18.80 27.57
CA ILE A 11 -8.39 17.36 27.49
C ILE A 11 -7.58 16.59 28.55
N LYS A 12 -8.28 16.02 29.54
CA LYS A 12 -7.67 15.28 30.66
C LYS A 12 -7.20 13.86 30.34
N GLU A 13 -7.74 13.24 29.29
CA GLU A 13 -7.43 11.85 28.92
C GLU A 13 -6.67 11.80 27.60
N LEU A 14 -5.41 11.36 27.70
CA LEU A 14 -4.52 11.13 26.57
C LEU A 14 -4.29 9.62 26.41
N TYR A 15 -4.25 9.17 25.16
CA TYR A 15 -4.03 7.79 24.77
C TYR A 15 -2.75 7.69 23.93
N GLU A 16 -2.00 6.61 24.09
CA GLU A 16 -0.80 6.37 23.29
C GLU A 16 -1.18 5.84 21.90
N CYS A 17 -0.79 6.56 20.86
CA CYS A 17 -0.96 6.12 19.48
C CYS A 17 0.09 5.04 19.13
N HIS A 18 -0.32 3.80 18.92
CA HIS A 18 0.61 2.71 18.56
C HIS A 18 1.41 2.93 17.27
N CYS A 19 1.00 3.83 16.37
CA CYS A 19 1.71 4.11 15.13
C CYS A 19 2.96 4.99 15.32
N CYS A 20 2.99 5.82 16.36
CA CYS A 20 4.06 6.81 16.57
C CYS A 20 4.46 6.99 18.04
N LEU A 21 3.86 6.22 18.95
CA LEU A 21 4.09 6.23 20.40
C LEU A 21 3.91 7.61 21.04
N ARG A 22 3.08 8.47 20.42
CA ARG A 22 2.75 9.81 20.92
C ARG A 22 1.42 9.76 21.68
N LEU A 23 1.34 10.54 22.75
CA LEU A 23 0.09 10.78 23.48
C LEU A 23 -0.81 11.72 22.67
N VAL A 24 -2.04 11.30 22.42
CA VAL A 24 -3.07 12.04 21.66
C VAL A 24 -4.43 11.89 22.33
N CYS A 25 -5.34 12.84 22.16
CA CYS A 25 -6.70 12.72 22.68
C CYS A 25 -7.53 11.74 21.84
N LEU A 26 -8.64 11.27 22.40
CA LEU A 26 -9.49 10.25 21.80
C LEU A 26 -9.94 10.59 20.37
N ASN A 27 -10.39 11.83 20.13
CA ASN A 27 -10.86 12.26 18.81
C ASN A 27 -9.75 12.15 17.75
N HIS A 28 -8.54 12.57 18.09
CA HIS A 28 -7.39 12.49 17.20
C HIS A 28 -6.89 11.06 17.01
N LEU A 29 -6.99 10.21 18.03
CA LEU A 29 -6.71 8.78 17.90
C LEU A 29 -7.66 8.13 16.89
N ILE A 30 -8.96 8.47 16.94
CA ILE A 30 -9.97 8.00 15.99
C ILE A 30 -9.62 8.47 14.57
N GLU A 31 -9.34 9.76 14.38
CA GLU A 31 -8.96 10.33 13.09
C GLU A 31 -7.71 9.64 12.51
N HIS A 32 -6.67 9.42 13.33
CA HIS A 32 -5.49 8.66 12.94
C HIS A 32 -5.82 7.24 12.48
N ILE A 33 -6.67 6.52 13.22
CA ILE A 33 -7.07 5.15 12.87
C ILE A 33 -7.84 5.15 11.55
N GLU A 34 -8.73 6.11 11.31
CA GLU A 34 -9.51 6.23 10.09
C GLU A 34 -8.62 6.53 8.87
N ILE A 35 -7.72 7.50 8.99
CA ILE A 35 -6.72 7.82 7.93
C ILE A 35 -5.85 6.59 7.66
N THR A 36 -5.38 5.90 8.70
CA THR A 36 -4.57 4.69 8.55
C THR A 36 -5.32 3.58 7.82
N LYS A 37 -6.61 3.37 8.15
CA LYS A 37 -7.48 2.41 7.45
C LYS A 37 -7.71 2.80 5.98
N GLN A 38 -7.88 4.08 5.67
CA GLN A 38 -8.03 4.55 4.29
C GLN A 38 -6.73 4.36 3.50
N ASN A 39 -5.58 4.72 4.06
CA ASN A 39 -4.28 4.55 3.42
C ASN A 39 -3.94 3.06 3.19
N LYS A 40 -4.27 2.18 4.14
CA LYS A 40 -4.13 0.73 3.94
C LYS A 40 -4.95 0.24 2.73
N ARG A 41 -6.23 0.63 2.63
CA ARG A 41 -7.08 0.30 1.46
C ARG A 41 -6.48 0.81 0.14
N ARG A 42 -5.91 2.02 0.13
CA ARG A 42 -5.23 2.57 -1.06
C ARG A 42 -3.99 1.76 -1.43
N LEU A 43 -3.19 1.37 -0.44
CA LEU A 43 -1.99 0.56 -0.65
C LEU A 43 -2.34 -0.82 -1.21
N ASP A 44 -3.38 -1.47 -0.67
CA ASP A 44 -3.86 -2.77 -1.16
C ASP A 44 -4.30 -2.69 -2.64
N SER A 45 -4.95 -1.57 -3.04
CA SER A 45 -5.33 -1.33 -4.44
C SER A 45 -4.11 -1.21 -5.37
N VAL A 46 -3.13 -0.38 -5.00
CA VAL A 46 -1.90 -0.20 -5.78
C VAL A 46 -1.13 -1.52 -5.91
N HIS A 47 -1.10 -2.31 -4.83
CA HIS A 47 -0.47 -3.63 -4.84
C HIS A 47 -1.14 -4.58 -5.84
N ASN A 48 -2.48 -4.59 -5.89
CA ASN A 48 -3.23 -5.41 -6.85
C ASN A 48 -3.01 -4.98 -8.31
N GLU A 49 -2.95 -3.67 -8.57
CA GLU A 49 -2.63 -3.14 -9.90
C GLU A 49 -1.22 -3.56 -10.32
N LEU A 50 -0.24 -3.45 -9.42
CA LEU A 50 1.13 -3.87 -9.69
C LEU A 50 1.22 -5.37 -10.00
N ASN A 51 0.52 -6.23 -9.26
CA ASN A 51 0.49 -7.67 -9.53
C ASN A 51 -0.12 -7.99 -10.90
N THR A 52 -1.12 -7.22 -11.33
CA THR A 52 -1.73 -7.35 -12.66
C THR A 52 -0.72 -6.99 -13.77
N VAL A 53 0.04 -5.91 -13.58
CA VAL A 53 1.11 -5.51 -14.51
C VAL A 53 2.20 -6.58 -14.57
N ILE A 54 2.68 -7.08 -13.43
CA ILE A 54 3.68 -8.15 -13.37
C ILE A 54 3.19 -9.38 -14.13
N THR A 55 1.98 -9.85 -13.84
CA THR A 55 1.39 -11.02 -14.50
C THR A 55 1.31 -10.83 -16.01
N THR A 56 0.89 -9.64 -16.46
CA THR A 56 0.79 -9.31 -17.88
C THR A 56 2.16 -9.34 -18.57
N LEU A 57 3.19 -8.76 -17.93
CA LEU A 57 4.56 -8.76 -18.46
C LEU A 57 5.15 -10.18 -18.53
N THR A 58 4.87 -11.01 -17.53
CA THR A 58 5.26 -12.43 -17.52
C THR A 58 4.67 -13.16 -18.73
N LEU A 59 3.36 -13.03 -18.97
CA LEU A 59 2.70 -13.66 -20.12
C LEU A 59 3.26 -13.18 -21.47
N ILE A 60 3.58 -11.89 -21.59
CA ILE A 60 4.22 -11.34 -22.79
C ILE A 60 5.61 -11.96 -23.00
N ALA A 61 6.41 -12.04 -21.94
CA ALA A 61 7.74 -12.64 -22.00
C ALA A 61 7.69 -14.11 -22.41
N GLU A 62 6.82 -14.90 -21.79
CA GLU A 62 6.59 -16.31 -22.12
C GLU A 62 6.19 -16.49 -23.60
N LYS A 63 5.26 -15.68 -24.09
CA LYS A 63 4.85 -15.71 -25.51
C LYS A 63 6.00 -15.37 -26.46
N LYS A 64 6.85 -14.39 -26.10
CA LYS A 64 7.99 -14.00 -26.93
C LYS A 64 9.04 -15.10 -26.99
N LEU A 65 9.33 -15.75 -25.86
CA LEU A 65 10.24 -16.91 -25.81
C LEU A 65 9.74 -18.06 -26.68
N LEU A 66 8.45 -18.39 -26.60
CA LEU A 66 7.84 -19.41 -27.46
C LEU A 66 7.94 -19.07 -28.95
N THR A 67 7.80 -17.79 -29.30
CA THR A 67 7.90 -17.34 -30.70
C THR A 67 9.32 -17.51 -31.23
N ILE A 68 10.33 -17.06 -30.47
CA ILE A 68 11.75 -17.21 -30.84
C ILE A 68 12.11 -18.69 -31.00
N GLY A 69 11.69 -19.55 -30.08
CA GLY A 69 11.96 -20.99 -30.18
C GLY A 69 11.35 -21.64 -31.42
N ARG A 70 10.15 -21.20 -31.85
CA ARG A 70 9.54 -21.67 -33.11
C ARG A 70 10.29 -21.20 -34.34
N GLU A 71 10.78 -19.95 -34.33
CA GLU A 71 11.58 -19.40 -35.44
C GLU A 71 12.92 -20.13 -35.59
N GLN A 72 13.56 -20.52 -34.48
CA GLN A 72 14.79 -21.32 -34.51
C GLN A 72 14.55 -22.71 -35.14
N ASN A 73 13.47 -23.42 -34.75
CA ASN A 73 13.13 -24.73 -35.31
C ASN A 73 12.74 -24.74 -36.80
N LEU A 74 12.38 -23.59 -37.38
CA LEU A 74 12.05 -23.48 -38.82
C LEU A 74 13.29 -23.23 -39.70
N ILE A 75 14.41 -22.85 -39.08
CA ILE A 75 15.69 -22.56 -39.75
C ILE A 75 16.58 -23.81 -39.82
N GLU A 76 16.47 -24.71 -38.84
CA GLU A 76 17.10 -26.05 -38.83
C GLU A 76 16.42 -27.03 -39.81
#